data_AF-A0A7W7RBV1-F1
#
_entry.id   AF-A0A7W7RBV1-F1
#
_cell.length_a   1.000
_cell.length_b   1.000
_cell.length_c   1.000
_cell.angle_alpha   90.00
_cell.angle_beta   90.00
_cell.angle_gamma   90.00
#
_symmetry.space_group_name_H-M   'P 1'
#
loop_
_entity.id
_entity.type
_entity.pdbx_description
1 polymer ?
#
loop_
_entity_poly.entity_id
_entity_poly.type
_entity_poly.pdbx_seq_one_letter_code
_entity_poly.pdbx_strand_id
1 'polypeptide(L)'
;MSDDVTAPTPADVLRAQHEAEIQHEPVPDYADTSLAFAYLWIRHADGQDPAFGTRVLRDMAGELEAYAAARGARLVGRPGFDFPSPLNLPKNVQSGVRRAMYAQERRPWRWPRMVLVRIWQDTAPLPEMSGLKDRR
;
A
#
# COMPACT_ATOMS: atom_id res chain seq x y z
N MET A 1 28.38 -36.66 27.92
CA MET A 1 28.20 -35.56 26.97
C MET A 1 26.84 -35.00 27.27
N SER A 2 26.79 -33.94 28.08
CA SER A 2 25.53 -33.26 28.44
C SER A 2 25.49 -31.98 27.63
N ASP A 3 24.59 -31.92 26.66
CA ASP A 3 24.29 -30.69 25.93
C ASP A 3 23.56 -29.74 26.88
N ASP A 4 24.24 -28.64 27.23
CA ASP A 4 23.68 -27.54 28.00
C ASP A 4 22.73 -26.77 27.08
N VAL A 5 21.44 -27.10 27.16
CA VAL A 5 20.38 -26.36 26.45
C VAL A 5 20.08 -25.11 27.26
N THR A 6 20.86 -24.07 27.04
CA THR A 6 20.62 -22.74 27.58
C THR A 6 19.21 -22.28 27.20
N ALA A 7 18.34 -22.14 28.19
CA ALA A 7 17.00 -21.58 28.00
C ALA A 7 17.11 -20.17 27.40
N PRO A 8 16.26 -19.80 26.43
CA PRO A 8 16.29 -18.47 25.82
C PRO A 8 16.08 -17.41 26.90
N THR A 9 16.92 -16.37 26.88
CA THR A 9 16.81 -15.31 27.88
C THR A 9 15.51 -14.53 27.65
N PRO A 10 14.96 -13.86 28.68
CA PRO A 10 13.79 -13.00 28.52
C PRO A 10 13.98 -11.94 27.42
N ALA A 11 15.22 -11.50 27.18
CA ALA A 11 15.56 -10.58 26.11
C ALA A 11 15.48 -11.23 24.71
N ASP A 12 15.83 -12.51 24.58
CA ASP A 12 15.68 -13.26 23.33
C ASP A 12 14.19 -13.52 23.02
N VAL A 13 13.39 -13.77 24.06
CA VAL A 13 11.93 -13.90 23.92
C VAL A 13 11.30 -12.57 23.53
N LEU A 14 11.69 -11.46 24.17
CA LEU A 14 11.21 -10.12 23.81
C LEU A 14 11.66 -9.70 22.41
N ARG A 15 12.89 -10.02 22.00
CA ARG A 15 13.37 -9.72 20.64
C ARG A 15 12.64 -10.56 19.59
N ALA A 16 12.43 -11.85 19.84
CA ALA A 16 11.65 -12.71 18.95
C ALA A 16 10.17 -12.30 18.89
N GLN A 17 9.58 -11.82 19.98
CA GLN A 17 8.24 -11.24 20.00
C GLN A 17 8.18 -9.93 19.21
N HIS A 18 9.16 -9.05 19.37
CA HIS A 18 9.24 -7.78 18.63
C HIS A 18 9.55 -8.00 17.14
N GLU A 19 10.28 -9.06 16.78
CA GLU A 19 10.52 -9.50 15.40
C GLU A 19 9.28 -10.16 14.78
N ALA A 20 8.51 -10.92 15.57
CA ALA A 20 7.22 -11.49 15.14
C ALA A 20 6.09 -10.45 15.05
N GLU A 21 6.21 -9.33 15.77
CA GLU A 21 5.28 -8.20 15.76
C GLU A 21 5.63 -7.15 14.69
N ILE A 22 6.67 -7.40 13.87
CA ILE A 22 6.70 -6.86 12.50
C ILE A 22 5.67 -7.67 11.71
N GLN A 23 4.40 -7.36 11.98
CA GLN A 23 3.27 -7.86 11.22
C GLN A 23 3.58 -7.61 9.75
N HIS A 24 3.91 -8.68 9.02
CA HIS A 24 3.71 -8.69 7.59
C HIS A 24 2.22 -8.46 7.39
N GLU A 25 1.81 -7.20 7.21
CA GLU A 25 0.49 -6.90 6.70
C GLU A 25 0.30 -7.79 5.47
N PRO A 26 -0.77 -8.59 5.42
CA PRO A 26 -0.95 -9.54 4.34
C PRO A 26 -0.90 -8.79 3.02
N VAL A 27 -0.10 -9.29 2.08
CA VAL A 27 -0.03 -8.74 0.73
C VAL A 27 -1.47 -8.66 0.20
N PRO A 28 -1.98 -7.46 -0.14
CA PRO A 28 -3.38 -7.31 -0.49
C PRO A 28 -3.68 -8.09 -1.77
N ASP A 29 -4.82 -8.78 -1.78
CA ASP A 29 -5.30 -9.48 -2.96
C ASP A 29 -5.84 -8.46 -3.97
N TYR A 30 -5.23 -8.41 -5.16
CA TYR A 30 -5.63 -7.48 -6.22
C TYR A 30 -6.99 -7.82 -6.85
N ALA A 31 -7.51 -9.02 -6.63
CA ALA A 31 -8.86 -9.39 -7.04
C ALA A 31 -9.92 -8.92 -6.03
N ASP A 32 -9.52 -8.49 -4.84
CA ASP A 32 -10.42 -8.03 -3.81
C ASP A 32 -11.00 -6.66 -4.18
N THR A 33 -12.31 -6.65 -4.44
CA THR A 33 -13.06 -5.43 -4.77
C THR A 33 -13.32 -4.55 -3.56
N SER A 34 -13.08 -5.06 -2.35
CA SER A 34 -13.18 -4.29 -1.10
C SER A 34 -11.96 -3.38 -0.88
N LEU A 35 -10.94 -3.44 -1.74
CA LEU A 35 -9.74 -2.60 -1.64
C LEU A 35 -9.69 -1.53 -2.74
N ALA A 36 -9.31 -0.32 -2.32
CA ALA A 36 -8.83 0.72 -3.22
C ALA A 36 -7.30 0.66 -3.29
N PHE A 37 -6.74 0.85 -4.49
CA PHE A 37 -5.30 0.82 -4.74
C PHE A 37 -4.82 2.09 -5.44
N ALA A 38 -3.66 2.58 -5.01
CA ALA A 38 -2.94 3.66 -5.69
C ALA A 38 -1.44 3.30 -5.81
N TYR A 39 -0.81 3.75 -6.90
CA TYR A 39 0.60 3.47 -7.21
C TYR A 39 1.37 4.74 -7.52
N LEU A 40 2.58 4.87 -6.96
CA LEU A 40 3.44 6.02 -7.18
C LEU A 40 4.90 5.59 -7.32
N TRP A 41 5.62 6.17 -8.28
CA TRP A 41 7.07 6.03 -8.30
C TRP A 41 7.72 7.13 -7.48
N ILE A 42 8.67 6.78 -6.63
CA ILE A 42 9.43 7.76 -5.84
C ILE A 42 10.92 7.51 -6.06
N ARG A 43 11.78 8.52 -5.83
CA ARG A 43 13.21 8.24 -5.77
C ARG A 43 13.52 7.57 -4.43
N HIS A 44 14.45 6.61 -4.44
CA HIS A 44 14.86 5.91 -3.23
C HIS A 44 15.32 6.87 -2.11
N ALA A 45 15.97 7.97 -2.48
CA ALA A 45 16.38 9.00 -1.52
C ALA A 45 15.19 9.71 -0.85
N ASP A 46 14.09 9.91 -1.58
CA ASP A 46 12.90 10.57 -1.04
C ASP A 46 12.12 9.62 -0.10
N GLY A 47 12.18 8.30 -0.33
CA GLY A 47 11.58 7.29 0.55
C GLY A 47 12.23 7.16 1.93
N GLN A 48 13.39 7.77 2.14
CA GLN A 48 14.09 7.82 3.44
C GLN A 48 13.75 9.08 4.24
N ASP A 49 12.99 10.02 3.66
CA ASP A 49 12.56 11.25 4.32
C ASP A 49 11.16 11.08 4.95
N PRO A 50 11.03 11.14 6.28
CA PRO A 50 9.73 11.03 6.97
C PRO A 50 8.72 12.10 6.54
N ALA A 51 9.18 13.32 6.21
CA ALA A 51 8.32 14.42 5.77
C ALA A 51 7.75 14.15 4.37
N PHE A 52 8.52 13.48 3.52
CA PHE A 52 8.08 13.03 2.21
C PHE A 52 6.96 11.99 2.33
N GLY A 53 7.06 11.06 3.29
CA GLY A 53 6.02 10.07 3.57
C GLY A 53 4.65 10.70 3.85
N THR A 54 4.60 11.76 4.68
CA THR A 54 3.34 12.45 5.00
C THR A 54 2.74 13.15 3.78
N ARG A 55 3.58 13.73 2.91
CA ARG A 55 3.12 14.37 1.67
C ARG A 55 2.58 13.35 0.67
N VAL A 56 3.29 12.24 0.48
CA VAL A 56 2.85 11.14 -0.39
C VAL A 56 1.52 10.58 0.07
N LEU A 57 1.34 10.32 1.37
CA LEU A 57 0.07 9.82 1.89
C LEU A 57 -1.10 10.78 1.62
N ARG A 58 -0.87 12.10 1.72
CA ARG A 58 -1.90 13.11 1.38
C ARG A 58 -2.25 13.08 -0.11
N ASP A 59 -1.24 13.12 -0.97
CA ASP A 59 -1.44 13.16 -2.42
C ASP A 59 -2.15 11.87 -2.91
N MET A 60 -1.84 10.74 -2.26
CA MET A 60 -2.39 9.44 -2.60
C MET A 60 -3.79 9.18 -2.01
N ALA A 61 -4.18 9.89 -0.95
CA ALA A 61 -5.55 9.83 -0.43
C ALA A 61 -6.58 10.24 -1.49
N GLY A 62 -6.29 11.28 -2.28
CA GLY A 62 -7.18 11.71 -3.37
C GLY A 62 -7.34 10.66 -4.47
N GLU A 63 -6.26 9.96 -4.83
CA GLU A 63 -6.31 8.86 -5.82
C GLU A 63 -7.11 7.66 -5.29
N LEU A 64 -6.95 7.32 -4.01
CA LEU A 64 -7.75 6.27 -3.37
C LEU A 64 -9.23 6.64 -3.33
N GLU A 65 -9.57 7.90 -3.01
CA GLU A 65 -10.95 8.38 -3.00
C GLU A 65 -11.56 8.34 -4.39
N ALA A 66 -10.84 8.79 -5.41
CA ALA A 66 -11.28 8.71 -6.80
C ALA A 66 -11.51 7.26 -7.25
N TYR A 67 -10.61 6.34 -6.86
CA TYR A 67 -10.76 4.91 -7.13
C TYR A 67 -12.00 4.31 -6.47
N ALA A 68 -12.24 4.63 -5.19
CA ALA A 68 -13.40 4.15 -4.44
C ALA A 68 -14.71 4.73 -5.01
N ALA A 69 -14.74 6.03 -5.31
CA ALA A 69 -15.90 6.71 -5.85
C ALA A 69 -16.30 6.17 -7.23
N ALA A 70 -15.33 5.86 -8.10
CA ALA A 70 -15.58 5.22 -9.39
C ALA A 70 -16.26 3.84 -9.28
N ARG A 71 -16.20 3.22 -8.09
CA ARG A 71 -16.83 1.94 -7.75
C ARG A 71 -18.08 2.08 -6.87
N GLY A 72 -18.55 3.30 -6.61
CA GLY A 72 -19.68 3.54 -5.72
C GLY A 72 -19.36 3.20 -4.25
N ALA A 73 -18.10 3.28 -3.86
CA ALA A 73 -17.61 2.97 -2.53
C ALA A 73 -16.97 4.20 -1.86
N ARG A 74 -16.76 4.13 -0.55
CA ARG A 74 -15.99 5.09 0.25
C ARG A 74 -14.82 4.40 0.94
N LEU A 75 -13.75 5.13 1.19
CA LEU A 75 -12.62 4.63 1.98
C LEU A 75 -13.03 4.43 3.44
N VAL A 76 -12.54 3.36 4.06
CA VAL A 76 -12.70 3.05 5.49
C VAL A 76 -11.38 2.52 6.06
N GLY A 77 -11.23 2.52 7.38
CA GLY A 77 -10.01 2.03 8.02
C GLY A 77 -8.79 2.93 7.82
N ARG A 78 -7.60 2.35 8.02
CA ARG A 78 -6.31 3.03 7.85
C ARG A 78 -5.68 2.55 6.53
N PRO A 79 -5.00 3.44 5.78
CA PRO A 79 -4.25 3.03 4.60
C PRO A 79 -3.01 2.23 4.99
N GLY A 80 -2.76 1.13 4.28
CA GLY A 80 -1.52 0.37 4.30
C GLY A 80 -0.63 0.75 3.11
N PHE A 81 0.68 0.51 3.22
CA PHE A 81 1.61 0.77 2.11
C PHE A 81 2.80 -0.19 2.11
N ASP A 82 3.35 -0.44 0.92
CA ASP A 82 4.57 -1.22 0.72
C ASP A 82 5.31 -0.84 -0.58
N PHE A 83 6.41 -1.55 -0.85
CA PHE A 83 7.30 -1.29 -1.98
C PHE A 83 7.44 -2.52 -2.89
N PRO A 84 6.41 -2.85 -3.68
CA PRO A 84 6.43 -4.07 -4.48
C PRO A 84 7.38 -3.94 -5.67
N SER A 85 7.98 -5.06 -6.07
CA SER A 85 8.60 -5.14 -7.39
C SER A 85 7.52 -5.01 -8.47
N PRO A 86 7.70 -4.13 -9.49
CA PRO A 86 6.73 -3.99 -10.58
C PRO A 86 6.44 -5.29 -11.33
N LEU A 87 7.40 -6.23 -11.34
CA LEU A 87 7.26 -7.53 -12.01
C LEU A 87 6.30 -8.47 -11.27
N ASN A 88 6.08 -8.25 -9.97
CA ASN A 88 5.19 -9.07 -9.15
C ASN A 88 3.74 -8.59 -9.21
N LEU A 89 3.46 -7.46 -9.86
CA LEU A 89 2.11 -6.94 -10.02
C LEU A 89 1.32 -7.72 -11.10
N PRO A 90 -0.02 -7.74 -11.02
CA PRO A 90 -0.86 -8.25 -12.10
C PRO A 90 -0.56 -7.57 -13.45
N LYS A 91 -0.60 -8.33 -14.56
CA LYS A 91 -0.22 -7.84 -15.90
C LYS A 91 -0.99 -6.59 -16.35
N ASN A 92 -2.26 -6.48 -15.97
CA ASN A 92 -3.12 -5.31 -16.24
C ASN A 92 -2.65 -4.05 -15.48
N VAL A 93 -2.01 -4.21 -14.32
CA VAL A 93 -1.45 -3.11 -13.52
C VAL A 93 -0.05 -2.73 -14.02
N GLN A 94 0.76 -3.72 -14.43
CA GLN A 94 2.15 -3.51 -14.87
C GLN A 94 2.30 -2.47 -15.98
N SER A 95 1.39 -2.43 -16.94
CA SER A 95 1.43 -1.47 -18.05
C SER A 95 1.13 -0.05 -17.57
N GLY A 96 0.17 0.10 -16.65
CA GLY A 96 -0.19 1.36 -16.03
C GLY A 96 0.97 1.95 -15.22
N VAL A 97 1.56 1.16 -14.31
CA VAL A 97 2.68 1.64 -13.49
C VAL A 97 3.92 1.98 -14.31
N ARG A 98 4.21 1.23 -15.40
CA ARG A 98 5.33 1.56 -16.30
C ARG A 98 5.08 2.86 -17.07
N ARG A 99 3.86 3.07 -17.55
CA ARG A 99 3.47 4.34 -18.19
C ARG A 99 3.61 5.52 -17.23
N ALA A 100 3.18 5.36 -15.98
CA ALA A 100 3.37 6.37 -14.93
C ALA A 100 4.86 6.67 -14.69
N MET A 101 5.71 5.64 -14.61
CA MET A 101 7.16 5.81 -14.49
C MET A 101 7.73 6.66 -15.62
N TYR A 102 7.39 6.34 -16.87
CA TYR A 102 7.89 7.05 -18.04
C TYR A 102 7.37 8.49 -18.14
N ALA A 103 6.14 8.73 -17.70
CA ALA A 103 5.58 10.07 -17.62
C ALA A 103 6.30 10.92 -16.55
N GLN A 104 6.65 10.31 -15.42
CA GLN A 104 7.29 10.98 -14.29
C GLN A 104 8.80 11.24 -14.50
N GLU A 105 9.55 10.25 -15.00
CA GLU A 105 11.00 10.35 -15.20
C GLU A 105 11.38 9.99 -16.65
N ARG A 106 11.67 11.03 -17.43
CA ARG A 106 12.06 10.89 -18.85
C ARG A 106 13.49 10.41 -19.04
N ARG A 107 14.31 10.41 -17.99
CA ARG A 107 15.74 10.07 -18.05
C ARG A 107 15.98 8.61 -17.63
N PRO A 108 16.27 7.69 -18.57
CA PRO A 108 16.34 6.26 -18.27
C PRO A 108 17.43 5.87 -17.26
N TRP A 109 18.52 6.64 -17.20
CA TRP A 109 19.60 6.42 -16.23
C TRP A 109 19.19 6.69 -14.77
N ARG A 110 18.02 7.30 -14.53
CA ARG A 110 17.48 7.53 -13.18
C ARG A 110 16.49 6.46 -12.74
N TRP A 111 15.95 5.65 -13.66
CA TRP A 111 14.99 4.59 -13.33
C TRP A 111 15.49 3.58 -12.29
N PRO A 112 16.77 3.15 -12.27
CA PRO A 112 17.27 2.25 -11.23
C PRO A 112 17.22 2.83 -9.82
N ARG A 113 17.07 4.15 -9.68
CA ARG A 113 16.94 4.84 -8.38
C ARG A 113 15.48 5.10 -8.00
N MET A 114 14.54 4.63 -8.80
CA MET A 114 13.12 4.77 -8.56
C MET A 114 12.60 3.51 -7.86
N VAL A 115 11.72 3.70 -6.89
CA VAL A 115 11.03 2.64 -6.16
C VAL A 115 9.54 2.84 -6.35
N LEU A 116 8.82 1.76 -6.60
CA LEU A 116 7.37 1.78 -6.68
C LEU A 116 6.80 1.69 -5.27
N VAL A 117 5.91 2.61 -4.93
CA VAL A 117 5.09 2.58 -3.74
C VAL A 117 3.70 2.10 -4.15
N ARG A 118 3.18 1.13 -3.42
CA ARG A 118 1.78 0.74 -3.49
C ARG A 118 1.12 1.12 -2.17
N ILE A 119 -0.04 1.75 -2.27
CA ILE A 119 -0.87 2.11 -1.13
C ILE A 119 -2.23 1.48 -1.36
N TRP A 120 -2.80 0.91 -0.31
CA TRP A 120 -4.14 0.35 -0.34
C TRP A 120 -4.94 0.74 0.88
N GLN A 121 -6.26 0.74 0.74
CA GLN A 121 -7.18 1.00 1.84
C GLN A 121 -8.49 0.27 1.61
N ASP A 122 -9.09 -0.18 2.71
CA ASP A 122 -10.41 -0.81 2.70
C ASP A 122 -11.48 0.17 2.19
N THR A 123 -12.51 -0.39 1.56
CA THR A 123 -13.65 0.33 1.05
C THR A 123 -14.95 -0.28 1.57
N ALA A 124 -15.94 0.58 1.77
CA ALA A 124 -17.30 0.18 2.07
C ALA A 124 -18.25 0.74 0.99
N PRO A 125 -19.36 0.06 0.68
CA PRO A 125 -20.38 0.63 -0.19
C PRO A 125 -20.80 2.02 0.32
N LEU A 126 -21.05 2.95 -0.60
CA LEU A 126 -21.73 4.17 -0.22
C LEU A 126 -23.10 3.79 0.34
N PRO A 127 -23.55 4.43 1.44
CA PRO A 127 -24.91 4.22 1.91
C PRO A 127 -25.84 4.55 0.74
N GLU A 128 -26.67 3.58 0.33
CA GLU A 128 -27.69 3.84 -0.67
C GLU A 128 -28.45 5.08 -0.21
N MET A 129 -28.60 6.08 -1.08
CA MET A 129 -29.60 7.12 -0.88
C MET A 129 -31.00 6.52 -1.08
N SER A 130 -31.32 5.48 -0.30
CA SER A 130 -32.63 4.87 -0.17
C SER A 130 -33.48 5.80 0.69
N GLY A 131 -33.92 6.89 0.07
CA GLY A 131 -34.69 7.93 0.76
C GLY A 131 -35.39 8.97 -0.11
N LEU A 132 -35.47 8.78 -1.44
CA LEU A 132 -36.27 9.68 -2.30
C LEU A 132 -37.10 8.93 -3.35
N LYS A 133 -37.80 7.89 -2.91
CA LYS A 133 -38.96 7.32 -3.64
C LYS A 133 -40.08 7.07 -2.64
N ASP A 134 -40.63 8.13 -2.07
CA ASP A 134 -41.97 8.12 -1.47
C ASP A 134 -42.42 9.55 -1.15
N ARG A 135 -42.69 10.35 -2.19
CA ARG A 135 -43.62 11.48 -2.08
C ARG A 135 -44.44 11.59 -3.37
N ARG A 136 -45.58 10.88 -3.31
CA ARG A 136 -46.90 11.12 -3.92
C ARG A 136 -46.96 11.77 -5.30
#